data_AF-A0A954GW05-F1
#
_entry.id   AF-A0A954GW05-F1
#
_cell.length_a   1.000
_cell.length_b   1.000
_cell.length_c   1.000
_cell.angle_alpha   90.00
_cell.angle_beta   90.00
_cell.angle_gamma   90.00
#
_symmetry.space_group_name_H-M   'P 1'
#
loop_
_entity.id
_entity.type
_entity.pdbx_description
1 polymer ?
#
loop_
_entity_poly.entity_id
_entity_poly.type
_entity_poly.pdbx_seq_one_letter_code
_entity_poly.pdbx_strand_id
1 'polypeptide(L)'
;FAAKFLTQPIKGQFKHKEPNPAEEMIGRDVLITSSEVTADFGQAEFSNGEGAPLKLHVRTDGDALKKGTTARIVGHTPDKRMFYVSGLSDAEVDSHLEG
;
A
#
# COMPACT_ATOMS: atom_id res chain seq x y z
N PHE A 1 -29.27 -27.46 -35.16
CA PHE A 1 -29.04 -26.03 -34.86
C PHE A 1 -29.79 -25.62 -33.58
N ALA A 2 -29.39 -26.14 -32.42
CA ALA A 2 -29.94 -25.72 -31.12
C ALA A 2 -28.83 -24.96 -30.38
N ALA A 3 -28.97 -23.64 -30.36
CA ALA A 3 -27.95 -22.71 -29.92
C ALA A 3 -27.69 -22.76 -28.41
N LYS A 4 -26.41 -22.81 -28.02
CA LYS A 4 -25.78 -22.03 -26.93
C LYS A 4 -26.69 -21.63 -25.74
N PHE A 5 -27.20 -22.58 -24.95
CA PHE A 5 -27.93 -22.28 -23.70
C PHE A 5 -27.30 -22.88 -22.43
N LEU A 6 -25.99 -23.15 -22.45
CA LEU A 6 -25.25 -23.68 -21.28
C LEU A 6 -24.04 -22.83 -20.86
N THR A 7 -23.88 -21.63 -21.40
CA THR A 7 -22.81 -20.70 -20.99
C THR A 7 -23.36 -19.56 -20.15
N GLN A 8 -23.90 -19.85 -18.97
CA GLN A 8 -23.99 -18.85 -17.91
C GLN A 8 -23.04 -19.24 -16.78
N PRO A 9 -21.77 -18.78 -16.81
CA PRO A 9 -20.92 -18.90 -15.66
C PRO A 9 -21.35 -17.86 -14.62
N ILE A 10 -21.85 -18.35 -13.49
CA ILE A 10 -21.64 -17.85 -12.12
C ILE A 10 -21.39 -16.32 -12.02
N LYS A 11 -22.44 -15.51 -12.20
CA LYS A 11 -22.42 -14.08 -11.86
C LYS A 11 -23.22 -13.85 -10.58
N GLY A 12 -22.69 -14.34 -9.46
CA GLY A 12 -23.32 -14.14 -8.16
C GLY A 12 -22.29 -14.29 -7.08
N GLN A 13 -21.88 -13.17 -6.49
CA GLN A 13 -20.94 -13.06 -5.37
C GLN A 13 -19.44 -12.90 -5.69
N PHE A 14 -19.10 -12.17 -6.75
CA PHE A 14 -18.03 -11.19 -6.57
C PHE A 14 -18.58 -10.10 -5.62
N LYS A 15 -18.69 -10.44 -4.33
CA LYS A 15 -18.52 -9.43 -3.30
C LYS A 15 -17.10 -8.97 -3.53
N HIS A 16 -16.94 -7.91 -4.32
CA HIS A 16 -15.77 -7.06 -4.30
C HIS A 16 -15.80 -6.35 -2.94
N LYS A 17 -15.75 -7.15 -1.85
CA LYS A 17 -15.28 -6.68 -0.58
C LYS A 17 -13.81 -6.52 -0.89
N GLU A 18 -13.41 -5.28 -1.19
CA GLU A 18 -12.00 -4.94 -1.32
C GLU A 18 -11.28 -5.71 -0.20
N PRO A 19 -10.44 -6.70 -0.54
CA PRO A 19 -10.00 -7.70 0.43
C PRO A 19 -9.20 -7.10 1.60
N ASN A 20 -8.88 -5.80 1.51
CA ASN A 20 -8.36 -4.99 2.58
C ASN A 20 -9.18 -3.70 2.60
N PRO A 21 -10.20 -3.53 3.46
CA PRO A 21 -10.76 -2.21 3.67
C PRO A 21 -9.61 -1.32 4.15
N ALA A 22 -9.46 -0.14 3.54
CA ALA A 22 -8.34 0.75 3.80
C ALA A 22 -8.13 1.09 5.29
N GLU A 23 -9.20 0.96 6.10
CA GLU A 23 -9.17 1.01 7.57
C GLU A 23 -8.38 -0.13 8.23
N GLU A 24 -8.45 -1.37 7.72
CA GLU A 24 -7.65 -2.50 8.24
C GLU A 24 -6.16 -2.40 7.88
N MET A 25 -5.83 -1.53 6.91
CA MET A 25 -4.46 -1.27 6.48
C MET A 25 -3.76 -0.23 7.35
N ILE A 26 -4.52 0.56 8.13
CA ILE A 26 -3.95 1.55 9.04
C ILE A 26 -3.14 0.84 10.13
N GLY A 27 -1.93 1.34 10.37
CA GLY A 27 -0.99 0.75 11.31
C GLY A 27 -0.19 -0.43 10.77
N ARG A 28 -0.40 -0.82 9.50
CA ARG A 28 0.41 -1.84 8.83
C ARG A 28 1.64 -1.22 8.16
N ASP A 29 2.65 -2.06 8.02
CA ASP A 29 3.89 -1.72 7.36
C ASP A 29 3.78 -2.02 5.86
N VAL A 30 4.34 -1.14 5.05
CA VAL A 30 4.38 -1.21 3.59
C VAL A 30 5.79 -0.96 3.10
N LEU A 31 6.12 -1.55 1.95
CA LEU A 31 7.41 -1.35 1.32
C LEU A 31 7.30 -0.29 0.23
N ILE A 32 8.13 0.75 0.29
CA ILE A 32 8.19 1.75 -0.77
C ILE A 32 8.80 1.13 -2.03
N THR A 33 8.07 1.12 -3.13
CA THR A 33 8.53 0.57 -4.41
C THR A 33 8.84 1.65 -5.44
N SER A 34 8.28 2.84 -5.26
CA SER A 34 8.65 4.03 -6.03
C SER A 34 10.06 4.49 -5.70
N SER A 35 10.71 5.19 -6.63
CA SER A 35 12.06 5.73 -6.42
C SER A 35 12.15 6.61 -5.17
N GLU A 36 11.15 7.45 -4.98
CA GLU A 36 10.96 8.29 -3.80
C GLU A 36 9.45 8.50 -3.53
N VAL A 37 9.10 8.77 -2.28
CA VAL A 37 7.76 9.13 -1.85
C VAL A 37 7.84 10.48 -1.15
N THR A 38 7.02 11.40 -1.61
CA THR A 38 6.91 12.77 -1.13
C THR A 38 5.45 13.08 -0.74
N ALA A 39 5.19 14.32 -0.34
CA ALA A 39 3.83 14.79 -0.06
C ALA A 39 2.92 14.83 -1.30
N ASP A 40 3.51 14.85 -2.51
CA ASP A 40 2.74 14.96 -3.76
C ASP A 40 2.62 13.63 -4.51
N PHE A 41 3.67 12.79 -4.48
CA PHE A 41 3.67 11.53 -5.21
C PHE A 41 4.39 10.42 -4.46
N GLY A 42 3.95 9.18 -4.71
CA GLY A 42 4.57 8.01 -4.12
C GLY A 42 3.79 6.73 -4.38
N GLN A 43 4.50 5.62 -4.40
CA GLN A 43 3.92 4.29 -4.53
C GLN A 43 4.57 3.33 -3.53
N ALA A 44 3.73 2.59 -2.84
CA ALA A 44 4.13 1.52 -1.94
C ALA A 44 3.41 0.24 -2.31
N GLU A 45 4.01 -0.86 -1.91
CA GLU A 45 3.45 -2.18 -2.02
C GLU A 45 3.07 -2.68 -0.62
N PHE A 46 1.82 -3.10 -0.49
CA PHE A 46 1.30 -3.75 0.70
C PHE A 46 1.15 -5.26 0.43
N SER A 47 1.76 -6.05 1.31
CA SER A 47 1.77 -7.51 1.23
C SER A 47 1.27 -8.08 2.56
N ASN A 48 0.07 -8.68 2.56
CA ASN A 48 -0.52 -9.28 3.76
C ASN A 48 -0.18 -10.77 3.94
N GLY A 49 0.85 -11.27 3.23
CA GLY A 49 1.27 -12.69 3.24
C GLY A 49 0.34 -13.66 2.51
N GLU A 50 -0.97 -13.44 2.54
CA GLU A 50 -1.98 -14.19 1.78
C GLU A 50 -2.36 -13.44 0.50
N GLY A 51 -1.66 -13.76 -0.59
CA GLY A 51 -2.07 -13.35 -1.94
C GLY A 51 -1.11 -12.40 -2.65
N ALA A 52 -1.64 -11.74 -3.69
CA ALA A 52 -0.86 -10.85 -4.53
C ALA A 52 -0.58 -9.51 -3.83
N PRO A 53 0.64 -8.95 -3.98
CA PRO A 53 0.95 -7.62 -3.47
C PRO A 53 0.01 -6.56 -4.08
N LEU A 54 -0.50 -5.66 -3.24
CA LEU A 54 -1.29 -4.53 -3.69
C LEU A 54 -0.42 -3.29 -3.79
N LYS A 55 -0.43 -2.66 -4.96
CA LYS A 55 0.20 -1.36 -5.17
C LYS A 55 -0.77 -0.26 -4.77
N LEU A 56 -0.33 0.59 -3.85
CA LEU A 56 -1.10 1.69 -3.30
C LEU A 56 -0.40 3.00 -3.60
N HIS A 57 -1.19 4.03 -3.88
CA HIS A 57 -0.69 5.40 -3.96
C HIS A 57 -0.53 5.93 -2.54
N VAL A 58 0.72 6.21 -2.17
CA VAL A 58 1.07 6.69 -0.84
C VAL A 58 1.67 8.08 -0.91
N ARG A 59 1.50 8.84 0.15
CA ARG A 59 2.13 10.14 0.37
C ARG A 59 2.70 10.19 1.77
N THR A 60 3.77 10.95 1.95
CA THR A 60 4.37 11.20 3.26
C THR A 60 4.32 12.68 3.58
N ASP A 61 4.00 13.04 4.82
CA ASP A 61 4.06 14.43 5.30
C ASP A 61 5.43 14.80 5.89
N GLY A 62 6.29 13.81 6.13
CA GLY A 62 7.63 13.98 6.67
C GLY A 62 8.72 13.93 5.61
N ASP A 63 9.84 13.29 5.97
CA ASP A 63 11.00 13.15 5.09
C ASP A 63 10.71 12.25 3.88
N ALA A 64 11.41 12.49 2.77
CA ALA A 64 11.18 11.76 1.54
C ALA A 64 11.66 10.30 1.69
N LEU A 65 10.74 9.35 1.51
CA LEU A 65 11.06 7.93 1.67
C LEU A 65 11.61 7.38 0.36
N LYS A 66 12.72 6.66 0.41
CA LYS A 66 13.35 6.08 -0.78
C LYS A 66 12.80 4.70 -1.09
N LYS A 67 12.99 4.26 -2.33
CA LYS A 67 12.72 2.87 -2.72
C LYS A 67 13.40 1.88 -1.78
N GLY A 68 12.65 0.88 -1.32
CA GLY A 68 13.12 -0.15 -0.40
C GLY A 68 13.01 0.22 1.06
N THR A 69 12.61 1.46 1.39
CA THR A 69 12.31 1.86 2.76
C THR A 69 10.98 1.27 3.21
N THR A 70 10.91 0.81 4.46
CA THR A 70 9.66 0.40 5.08
C THR A 70 8.99 1.60 5.70
N ALA A 71 7.70 1.79 5.40
CA ALA A 71 6.89 2.87 5.93
C ALA A 71 5.64 2.29 6.57
N ARG A 72 5.06 3.01 7.53
CA ARG A 72 3.82 2.59 8.19
C ARG A 72 2.67 3.46 7.75
N ILE A 73 1.55 2.83 7.38
CA ILE A 73 0.34 3.55 7.03
C ILE A 73 -0.23 4.20 8.29
N VAL A 74 -0.31 5.53 8.32
CA VAL A 74 -0.86 6.32 9.42
C VAL A 74 -2.28 6.79 9.15
N GLY A 75 -2.71 6.81 7.88
CA GLY A 75 -4.03 7.24 7.47
C GLY A 75 -4.36 6.88 6.03
N HIS A 76 -5.62 7.06 5.64
CA HIS A 76 -6.05 6.94 4.26
C HIS A 76 -7.17 7.94 3.97
N THR A 77 -7.28 8.39 2.72
CA THR A 77 -8.42 9.17 2.23
C THR A 77 -9.24 8.29 1.28
N PRO A 78 -10.43 7.84 1.70
CA PRO A 78 -11.28 6.98 0.85
C PRO A 78 -11.71 7.71 -0.44
N ASP A 79 -11.84 9.02 -0.38
CA ASP A 79 -12.27 9.87 -1.50
C ASP A 79 -11.31 9.84 -2.70
N LYS A 80 -9.99 9.74 -2.45
CA LYS A 80 -8.96 9.77 -3.50
C LYS A 80 -8.12 8.50 -3.62
N ARG A 81 -8.48 7.42 -2.89
CA ARG A 81 -7.71 6.16 -2.81
C ARG A 81 -6.22 6.39 -2.54
N MET A 82 -5.93 7.38 -1.70
CA MET A 82 -4.56 7.77 -1.35
C MET A 82 -4.32 7.47 0.13
N PHE A 83 -3.15 6.93 0.41
CA PHE A 83 -2.74 6.52 1.75
C PHE A 83 -1.64 7.45 2.26
N TYR A 84 -1.67 7.73 3.55
CA TYR A 84 -0.63 8.49 4.23
C TYR A 84 0.28 7.52 4.97
N VAL A 85 1.58 7.65 4.72
CA VAL A 85 2.62 6.81 5.33
C VAL A 85 3.64 7.68 6.05
N SER A 86 4.09 7.18 7.20
CA SER A 86 5.21 7.73 7.93
C SER A 86 6.40 6.79 7.80
N GLY A 87 7.59 7.35 7.54
CA GLY A 87 8.81 6.58 7.58
C GLY A 87 8.99 5.93 8.94
N LEU A 88 9.25 4.63 8.96
CA LEU A 88 9.86 3.98 10.10
C LEU A 88 11.37 4.24 9.96
N SER A 89 11.76 5.50 10.14
CA SER A 89 13.16 5.80 10.36
C SER A 89 13.53 5.16 11.69
N ASP A 90 14.13 3.97 11.63
CA ASP A 90 15.01 3.48 12.67
C ASP A 90 16.00 4.61 12.93
N ALA A 91 15.80 5.27 14.07
CA ALA A 91 16.74 6.20 14.66
C ALA A 91 18.01 5.42 15.02
N GLU A 92 18.79 5.02 14.03
CA GLU A 92 20.03 4.29 14.20
C GLU A 92 21.18 5.23 13.83
N VAL A 93 21.67 5.86 14.90
CA VAL A 93 23.09 5.91 15.24
C VAL A 93 24.02 6.53 14.20
N ASP A 94 24.04 7.86 14.14
CA ASP A 94 25.33 8.52 13.90
C ASP A 94 26.17 8.32 15.17
N SER A 95 26.87 7.19 15.18
CA SER A 95 27.96 6.91 16.09
C SER A 95 28.99 8.00 15.88
N HIS A 96 29.05 8.93 16.83
CA HIS A 96 30.12 9.88 17.05
C HIS A 96 31.48 9.17 16.88
N LEU A 97 32.04 9.26 15.69
CA LEU A 97 33.40 8.84 15.37
C LEU A 97 34.20 10.10 15.01
N GLU A 98 34.57 10.86 16.03
CA GLU A 98 35.68 11.83 16.00
C GLU A 98 36.03 12.06 17.47
N GLY A 99 37.22 11.84 18.01
CA GLY A 99 38.55 11.54 17.47
C GLY A 99 39.52 11.76 18.64
#